data_AF-A0A7W9KL15-F1
#
_entry.id   AF-A0A7W9KL15-F1
#
_cell.length_a   1.000
_cell.length_b   1.000
_cell.length_c   1.000
_cell.angle_alpha   90.00
_cell.angle_beta   90.00
_cell.angle_gamma   90.00
#
_symmetry.space_group_name_H-M   'P 1'
#
loop_
_entity.id
_entity.type
_entity.pdbx_description
1 polymer ?
#
loop_
_entity_poly.entity_id
_entity_poly.type
_entity_poly.pdbx_seq_one_letter_code
_entity_poly.pdbx_strand_id
1 'polypeptide(L)'
;MARLPETRQHLARLIVDEVEAALANGRELRPPLMGEVVPDALWFPALEPTLERYPADRERLSAQLQVVFEAYQADGPARDSIRYALENYVFEYLVEPGYREIVAEVHPLLSTVVDRVMPG
;
A
#
# COMPACT_ATOMS: atom_id res chain seq x y z
N MET A 1 -22.85 7.90 0.72
CA MET A 1 -21.47 8.20 0.28
C MET A 1 -20.69 8.71 1.48
N ALA A 2 -19.92 7.86 2.14
CA ALA A 2 -19.01 8.32 3.20
C ALA A 2 -17.85 9.09 2.54
N ARG A 3 -17.46 10.24 3.11
CA ARG A 3 -16.30 10.98 2.60
C ARG A 3 -15.04 10.21 2.98
N LEU A 4 -14.31 9.75 1.98
CA LEU A 4 -13.08 8.94 2.10
C LEU A 4 -12.08 9.39 3.20
N PRO A 5 -11.85 10.70 3.45
CA PRO A 5 -10.94 11.14 4.54
C PRO A 5 -11.44 10.78 5.94
N GLU A 6 -12.75 10.84 6.18
CA GLU A 6 -13.38 10.52 7.46
C GLU A 6 -13.29 9.01 7.75
N THR A 7 -13.40 8.21 6.68
CA THR A 7 -13.23 6.75 6.75
C THR A 7 -11.80 6.34 7.09
N ARG A 8 -10.78 7.04 6.55
CA ARG A 8 -9.36 6.77 6.84
C ARG A 8 -9.01 7.06 8.30
N GLN A 9 -9.44 8.21 8.83
CA GLN A 9 -9.20 8.55 10.24
C GLN A 9 -9.91 7.59 11.20
N HIS A 10 -11.12 7.16 10.84
CA HIS A 10 -11.87 6.17 11.61
C HIS A 10 -11.14 4.81 11.63
N LEU A 11 -10.62 4.37 10.50
CA LEU A 11 -9.86 3.11 10.40
C LEU A 11 -8.54 3.13 11.17
N ALA A 12 -7.78 4.22 11.07
CA ALA A 12 -6.54 4.38 11.84
C ALA A 12 -6.82 4.26 13.35
N ARG A 13 -7.93 4.85 13.81
CA ARG A 13 -8.35 4.73 15.21
C ARG A 13 -8.71 3.30 15.60
N LEU A 14 -9.46 2.58 14.77
CA LEU A 14 -9.82 1.18 15.03
C LEU A 14 -8.59 0.25 15.11
N ILE A 15 -7.56 0.50 14.29
CA ILE A 15 -6.30 -0.25 14.34
C ILE A 15 -5.55 0.03 15.65
N VAL A 16 -5.45 1.30 16.04
CA VAL A 16 -4.81 1.69 17.31
C VAL A 16 -5.54 1.05 18.50
N ASP A 17 -6.87 1.12 18.52
CA ASP A 17 -7.69 0.57 19.60
C ASP A 17 -7.52 -0.97 19.73
N GLU A 18 -7.43 -1.70 18.61
CA GLU A 18 -7.19 -3.15 18.60
C GLU A 18 -5.78 -3.51 19.08
N VAL A 19 -4.77 -2.72 18.69
CA VAL A 19 -3.38 -2.91 19.15
C VAL A 19 -3.28 -2.70 20.66
N GLU A 20 -3.87 -1.64 21.20
CA GLU A 20 -3.89 -1.37 22.63
C GLU A 20 -4.62 -2.48 23.40
N ALA A 21 -5.77 -2.94 22.89
CA ALA A 21 -6.53 -4.01 23.51
C ALA A 21 -5.79 -5.36 23.47
N ALA A 22 -5.03 -5.66 22.41
CA ALA A 22 -4.24 -6.88 22.32
C ALA A 22 -3.10 -6.90 23.34
N LEU A 23 -2.38 -5.78 23.47
CA LEU A 23 -1.32 -5.59 24.46
C LEU A 23 -1.84 -5.70 25.90
N ALA A 24 -2.96 -5.04 26.21
CA ALA A 24 -3.55 -5.06 27.55
C ALA A 24 -4.00 -6.45 27.99
N ASN A 25 -4.39 -7.31 27.06
CA ASN A 25 -4.94 -8.64 27.35
C ASN A 25 -3.96 -9.78 27.03
N GLY A 26 -2.71 -9.47 26.65
CA GLY A 26 -1.70 -10.48 26.30
C GLY A 26 -2.15 -11.44 25.21
N ARG A 27 -2.95 -10.96 24.26
CA ARG A 27 -3.50 -11.75 23.16
C ARG A 27 -2.91 -11.32 21.83
N GLU A 28 -2.95 -12.22 20.87
CA GLU A 28 -2.60 -11.88 19.49
C GLU A 28 -3.60 -10.86 18.90
N LEU A 29 -3.12 -10.06 17.95
CA LEU A 29 -3.96 -9.14 17.18
C LEU A 29 -5.00 -9.94 16.42
N ARG A 30 -6.27 -9.57 16.57
CA ARG A 30 -7.31 -10.14 15.71
C ARG A 30 -7.26 -9.39 14.38
N PRO A 31 -7.21 -10.10 13.24
CA PRO A 31 -7.39 -9.45 11.95
C PRO A 31 -8.72 -8.68 12.01
N PRO A 32 -8.75 -7.36 11.82
CA PRO A 32 -10.01 -6.62 11.81
C PRO A 32 -10.82 -7.17 10.64
N LEU A 33 -11.87 -7.96 10.93
CA LEU A 33 -12.78 -8.65 10.00
C LEU A 33 -12.36 -8.46 8.53
N MET A 34 -11.30 -9.18 8.13
CA MET A 34 -10.60 -9.00 6.85
C MET A 34 -11.40 -9.52 5.65
N GLY A 35 -12.70 -9.74 5.82
CA GLY A 35 -13.58 -10.29 4.79
C GLY A 35 -14.15 -9.27 3.83
N GLU A 36 -14.27 -7.98 4.19
CA GLU A 36 -15.03 -7.04 3.34
C GLU A 36 -14.47 -5.61 3.18
N VAL A 37 -13.42 -5.15 3.89
CA VAL A 37 -13.01 -3.73 3.74
C VAL A 37 -11.50 -3.39 3.80
N VAL A 38 -10.58 -4.20 4.36
CA VAL A 38 -9.22 -3.66 4.63
C VAL A 38 -8.08 -4.68 4.55
N PRO A 39 -7.59 -4.96 3.33
CA PRO A 39 -6.14 -5.10 3.11
C PRO A 39 -5.59 -4.08 2.11
N ASP A 40 -6.47 -3.40 1.37
CA ASP A 40 -6.15 -2.75 0.11
C ASP A 40 -5.86 -1.24 0.23
N ALA A 41 -6.43 -0.60 1.26
CA ALA A 41 -6.35 0.84 1.47
C ALA A 41 -5.12 1.32 2.28
N LEU A 42 -4.21 0.41 2.68
CA LEU A 42 -3.11 0.72 3.62
C LEU A 42 -1.73 0.80 2.97
N TRP A 43 -1.57 0.39 1.71
CA TRP A 43 -0.26 0.30 1.05
C TRP A 43 0.29 1.68 0.67
N PHE A 44 -0.51 2.52 -0.01
CA PHE A 44 -0.04 3.85 -0.39
C PHE A 44 0.23 4.77 0.82
N PRO A 45 -0.64 4.84 1.85
CA PRO A 45 -0.32 5.60 3.07
C PRO A 45 0.97 5.17 3.79
N ALA A 46 1.44 3.94 3.58
CA ALA A 46 2.72 3.47 4.11
C ALA A 46 3.92 3.83 3.22
N LEU A 47 3.71 4.01 1.91
CA LEU A 47 4.72 4.39 0.91
C LEU A 47 4.91 5.89 0.81
N GLU A 48 3.83 6.67 0.91
CA GLU A 48 3.81 8.12 0.70
C GLU A 48 4.85 8.85 1.57
N PRO A 49 4.97 8.62 2.90
CA PRO A 49 5.97 9.33 3.71
C PRO A 49 7.41 9.07 3.27
N THR A 50 7.71 7.88 2.75
CA THR A 50 9.05 7.53 2.25
C THR A 50 9.32 8.04 0.84
N LEU A 51 8.28 8.17 0.01
CA LEU A 51 8.34 8.84 -1.29
C LEU A 51 8.61 10.34 -1.10
N GLU A 52 7.87 11.00 -0.19
CA GLU A 52 8.03 12.43 0.11
C GLU A 52 9.41 12.77 0.72
N ARG A 53 10.00 11.82 1.46
CA ARG A 53 11.33 11.99 2.08
C ARG A 53 12.48 11.54 1.18
N TYR A 54 12.21 11.08 -0.04
CA TYR A 54 13.26 10.75 -0.99
C TYR A 54 14.13 11.99 -1.29
N PRO A 55 15.48 11.87 -1.36
CA PRO A 55 16.27 10.64 -1.32
C PRO A 55 16.70 10.15 0.08
N ALA A 56 16.33 10.82 1.17
CA ALA A 56 16.81 10.50 2.51
C ALA A 56 16.44 9.09 2.99
N ASP A 57 15.28 8.56 2.57
CA ASP A 57 14.79 7.24 2.95
C ASP A 57 14.92 6.18 1.82
N ARG A 58 15.87 6.36 0.88
CA ARG A 58 16.00 5.53 -0.34
C ARG A 58 16.01 4.01 -0.10
N GLU A 59 16.77 3.52 0.87
CA GLU A 59 16.84 2.07 1.16
C GLU A 59 15.50 1.52 1.66
N ARG A 60 14.83 2.29 2.52
CA ARG A 60 13.50 1.93 3.04
C ARG A 60 12.47 1.91 1.93
N LEU A 61 12.47 2.94 1.08
CA LEU A 61 11.60 3.02 -0.08
C LEU A 61 11.82 1.83 -1.03
N SER A 62 13.07 1.47 -1.30
CA SER A 62 13.41 0.30 -2.13
C SER A 62 12.83 -1.00 -1.56
N ALA A 63 12.96 -1.23 -0.26
CA ALA A 63 12.40 -2.41 0.40
C ALA A 63 10.86 -2.43 0.34
N GLN A 64 10.19 -1.30 0.53
CA GLN A 64 8.73 -1.24 0.45
C GLN A 64 8.21 -1.46 -0.98
N LEU A 65 8.89 -0.89 -1.99
CA LEU A 65 8.57 -1.13 -3.40
C LEU A 65 8.81 -2.59 -3.80
N GLN A 66 9.83 -3.24 -3.24
CA GLN A 66 10.06 -4.68 -3.44
C GLN A 66 8.89 -5.53 -2.92
N VAL A 67 8.34 -5.20 -1.74
CA VAL A 67 7.16 -5.89 -1.19
C VAL A 67 5.94 -5.72 -2.10
N VAL A 68 5.72 -4.51 -2.63
CA VAL A 68 4.65 -4.25 -3.63
C VAL A 68 4.82 -5.13 -4.87
N PHE A 69 6.05 -5.20 -5.39
CA PHE A 69 6.36 -5.98 -6.58
C PHE A 69 6.17 -7.49 -6.37
N GLU A 70 6.60 -8.02 -5.22
CA GLU A 70 6.42 -9.42 -4.85
C GLU A 70 4.94 -9.76 -4.67
N ALA A 71 4.18 -8.91 -3.98
CA ALA A 71 2.73 -9.08 -3.82
C ALA A 71 2.02 -9.11 -5.18
N TYR A 72 2.40 -8.23 -6.11
CA TYR A 72 1.84 -8.20 -7.46
C TYR A 72 2.15 -9.47 -8.27
N GLN A 73 3.32 -10.07 -8.08
CA GLN A 73 3.73 -11.30 -8.76
C GLN A 73 3.13 -12.57 -8.14
N ALA A 74 2.97 -12.58 -6.82
CA ALA A 74 2.45 -13.72 -6.08
C ALA A 74 0.96 -13.97 -6.36
N ASP A 75 0.19 -12.91 -6.63
CA ASP A 75 -1.20 -13.04 -7.03
C ASP A 75 -1.27 -13.56 -8.48
N GLY A 76 -1.80 -14.76 -8.67
CA GLY A 76 -1.90 -15.41 -9.98
C GLY A 76 -2.80 -14.62 -10.97
N PRO A 77 -3.06 -15.13 -12.18
CA PRO A 77 -3.98 -14.47 -13.12
C PRO A 77 -5.45 -14.48 -12.65
N ALA A 78 -5.77 -15.16 -11.54
CA ALA A 78 -7.08 -15.11 -10.89
C ALA A 78 -7.17 -13.80 -10.07
N ARG A 79 -7.75 -12.77 -10.70
CA ARG A 79 -7.68 -11.33 -10.40
C ARG A 79 -8.37 -10.84 -9.11
N ASP A 80 -8.64 -11.68 -8.12
CA ASP A 80 -9.83 -11.40 -7.31
C ASP A 80 -9.61 -10.58 -6.01
N SER A 81 -8.40 -10.12 -5.66
CA SER A 81 -8.28 -9.06 -4.63
C SER A 81 -7.00 -8.23 -4.69
N ILE A 82 -5.83 -8.84 -4.52
CA ILE A 82 -4.57 -8.10 -4.31
C ILE A 82 -4.12 -7.38 -5.57
N ARG A 83 -4.14 -8.05 -6.73
CA ARG A 83 -3.78 -7.39 -8.00
C ARG A 83 -4.69 -6.19 -8.28
N TYR A 84 -6.01 -6.37 -8.17
CA TYR A 84 -6.97 -5.29 -8.38
C TYR A 84 -6.68 -4.10 -7.45
N ALA A 85 -6.43 -4.37 -6.17
CA ALA A 85 -6.10 -3.35 -5.19
C ALA A 85 -4.82 -2.58 -5.50
N LEU A 86 -3.74 -3.29 -5.84
CA LEU A 86 -2.47 -2.67 -6.20
C LEU A 86 -2.62 -1.79 -7.43
N GLU A 87 -3.36 -2.26 -8.45
CA GLU A 87 -3.58 -1.50 -9.69
C GLU A 87 -4.41 -0.23 -9.44
N ASN A 88 -5.48 -0.32 -8.65
CA ASN A 88 -6.43 0.78 -8.46
C ASN A 88 -6.11 1.71 -7.29
N TYR A 89 -5.24 1.34 -6.34
CA TYR A 89 -4.98 2.14 -5.14
C TYR A 89 -3.50 2.39 -4.84
N VAL A 90 -2.59 1.71 -5.53
CA VAL A 90 -1.15 1.94 -5.37
C VAL A 90 -0.57 2.45 -6.69
N PHE A 91 -0.78 1.74 -7.79
CA PHE A 91 -0.19 2.09 -9.07
C PHE A 91 -0.72 3.41 -9.62
N GLU A 92 -2.01 3.73 -9.39
CA GLU A 92 -2.59 5.03 -9.73
C GLU A 92 -1.78 6.21 -9.13
N TYR A 93 -1.28 6.07 -7.90
CA TYR A 93 -0.44 7.10 -7.29
C TYR A 93 1.03 7.00 -7.71
N LEU A 94 1.57 5.79 -7.91
CA LEU A 94 2.96 5.63 -8.35
C LEU A 94 3.21 6.17 -9.77
N VAL A 95 2.17 6.35 -10.58
CA VAL A 95 2.28 7.01 -11.90
C VAL A 95 2.17 8.54 -11.85
N GLU A 96 1.89 9.14 -10.69
CA GLU A 96 1.85 10.59 -10.57
C GLU A 96 3.22 11.21 -10.88
N PRO A 97 3.26 12.38 -11.55
CA PRO A 97 4.51 13.10 -11.80
C PRO A 97 5.26 13.39 -10.49
N GLY A 98 6.55 13.11 -10.47
CA GLY A 98 7.40 13.15 -9.28
C GLY A 98 7.62 11.76 -8.69
N TYR A 99 6.55 11.04 -8.35
CA TYR A 99 6.66 9.67 -7.83
C TYR A 99 7.10 8.69 -8.90
N ARG A 100 6.61 8.85 -10.14
CA ARG A 100 6.98 7.98 -11.25
C ARG A 100 8.48 7.95 -11.51
N GLU A 101 9.14 9.12 -11.49
CA GLU A 101 10.59 9.23 -11.68
C GLU A 101 11.36 8.60 -10.51
N ILE A 102 10.89 8.81 -9.28
CA ILE A 102 11.49 8.20 -8.09
C ILE A 102 11.39 6.67 -8.15
N VAL A 103 10.21 6.13 -8.50
CA VAL A 103 9.99 4.68 -8.61
C VAL A 103 10.83 4.09 -9.74
N ALA A 104 10.96 4.77 -10.88
CA ALA A 104 11.81 4.36 -11.98
C ALA A 104 13.29 4.28 -11.57
N GLU A 105 13.77 5.21 -10.73
CA GLU A 105 15.14 5.22 -10.23
C GLU A 105 15.36 4.13 -9.15
N VAL A 106 14.43 4.02 -8.20
CA VAL A 106 14.61 3.18 -7.00
C VAL A 106 14.27 1.72 -7.27
N HIS A 107 13.29 1.44 -8.13
CA HIS A 107 12.83 0.08 -8.41
C HIS A 107 12.39 -0.11 -9.89
N PRO A 108 13.34 -0.21 -10.85
CA PRO A 108 13.07 -0.22 -12.29
C PRO A 108 12.12 -1.34 -12.77
N LEU A 109 12.17 -2.52 -12.15
CA LEU A 109 11.31 -3.66 -12.53
C LEU A 109 9.84 -3.39 -12.22
N LEU A 110 9.55 -2.89 -11.02
CA LEU A 110 8.22 -2.43 -10.62
C LEU A 110 7.76 -1.28 -11.51
N SER A 111 8.62 -0.29 -11.80
CA SER A 111 8.27 0.78 -12.74
C SER A 111 7.84 0.24 -14.11
N THR A 112 8.53 -0.76 -14.64
CA THR A 112 8.14 -1.41 -15.90
C THR A 112 6.77 -2.09 -15.82
N VAL A 113 6.47 -2.73 -14.68
CA VAL A 113 5.15 -3.33 -14.44
C VAL A 113 4.07 -2.26 -14.34
N VAL A 114 4.30 -1.21 -13.56
CA VAL A 114 3.39 -0.09 -13.37
C VAL A 114 3.09 0.57 -14.72
N ASP A 115 4.11 0.88 -15.53
CA ASP A 115 3.95 1.50 -16.84
C ASP A 115 3.18 0.64 -17.85
N ARG A 116 3.33 -0.70 -17.77
CA ARG A 116 2.58 -1.64 -18.60
C ARG A 116 1.10 -1.69 -18.23
N VAL A 117 0.80 -1.60 -16.93
CA VAL A 117 -0.55 -1.77 -16.38
C VAL A 117 -1.33 -0.46 -16.38
N MET A 118 -0.63 0.64 -16.09
CA MET A 118 -1.14 2.01 -16.02
C MET A 118 -0.41 2.86 -17.07
N PRO A 119 -0.65 2.63 -18.38
CA PRO A 119 -0.09 3.48 -19.42
C PRO A 119 -0.74 4.85 -19.33
N GLY A 120 -0.05 5.78 -18.66
CA GLY A 120 -0.40 7.21 -18.67
C GLY A 120 -0.34 7.82 -20.07
#